data_AF-W6MBB2-F1
#
_entry.id   AF-W6MBB2-F1
#
_cell.length_a   1.000
_cell.length_b   1.000
_cell.length_c   1.000
_cell.angle_alpha   90.00
_cell.angle_beta   90.00
_cell.angle_gamma   90.00
#
_symmetry.space_group_name_H-M   'P 1'
#
loop_
_entity.id
_entity.type
_entity.pdbx_description
1 polymer ?
#
loop_
_entity_poly.entity_id
_entity_poly.type
_entity_poly.pdbx_seq_one_letter_code
_entity_poly.pdbx_strand_id
1 'polypeptide(L)' 'MTSPQTAHCFPLEDELQADGQGVLRRLLLEDLSQQAAQIKRVLDGGVAPAEFERVYNLHNAINAAATVVEKVWQRFHPA' A
#
# COMPACT_ATOMS: atom_id res chain seq x y z
N MET A 1 33.79 -7.57 -14.37
CA MET A 1 33.29 -7.32 -13.00
C MET A 1 31.80 -7.57 -13.01
N THR A 2 31.38 -8.72 -12.51
CA THR A 2 29.96 -9.11 -12.39
C THR A 2 29.34 -8.30 -11.26
N SER A 3 28.45 -7.36 -11.60
CA SER A 3 27.63 -6.68 -10.61
C SER A 3 26.90 -7.73 -9.76
N PRO A 4 26.83 -7.57 -8.43
CA PRO A 4 26.04 -8.48 -7.61
C PRO A 4 24.58 -8.35 -8.07
N GLN A 5 24.02 -9.44 -8.61
CA GLN A 5 22.58 -9.58 -8.70
C GLN A 5 22.07 -9.61 -7.27
N THR A 6 21.66 -8.46 -6.75
CA THR A 6 20.80 -8.41 -5.58
C THR A 6 19.54 -9.14 -5.98
N ALA A 7 19.36 -10.37 -5.49
CA ALA A 7 18.05 -11.01 -5.52
C ALA A 7 17.12 -10.04 -4.77
N HIS A 8 16.33 -9.29 -5.52
CA HIS A 8 15.46 -8.29 -4.95
C HIS A 8 14.44 -9.02 -4.09
N CYS A 9 14.50 -8.80 -2.78
CA CYS A 9 13.67 -9.50 -1.80
C CYS A 9 12.18 -9.15 -1.98
N PHE A 10 11.89 -8.06 -2.69
CA PHE A 10 10.55 -7.51 -2.90
C PHE A 10 10.35 -7.09 -4.36
N PRO A 11 9.72 -7.92 -5.22
CA PRO A 11 9.47 -7.58 -6.63
C PRO A 11 8.70 -6.27 -6.82
N LEU A 12 7.76 -5.96 -5.92
CA LEU A 12 6.99 -4.72 -5.96
C LEU A 12 7.86 -3.47 -5.75
N GLU A 13 8.97 -3.57 -5.02
CA GLU A 13 9.90 -2.45 -4.83
C GLU A 13 10.60 -2.10 -6.16
N ASP A 14 10.99 -3.11 -6.94
CA ASP A 14 11.64 -2.93 -8.23
C ASP A 14 10.70 -2.30 -9.25
N GLU A 15 9.44 -2.73 -9.25
CA GLU A 15 8.40 -2.15 -10.11
C GLU A 15 8.14 -0.69 -9.75
N LEU A 16 8.08 -0.35 -8.46
CA LEU A 16 7.97 1.03 -7.99
C LEU A 16 9.22 1.87 -8.29
N GLN A 17 10.41 1.27 -8.24
CA GLN A 17 11.64 1.93 -8.66
C GLN A 17 11.62 2.25 -10.16
N ALA A 18 11.11 1.34 -11.00
CA ALA A 18 10.97 1.56 -12.44
C ALA A 18 9.81 2.51 -12.82
N ASP A 19 8.88 2.78 -11.90
CA ASP A 19 7.67 3.60 -12.13
C ASP A 19 7.94 5.12 -12.16
N GLY A 20 8.79 5.59 -13.08
CA GLY A 20 9.16 7.01 -13.19
C GLY A 20 7.99 7.96 -13.53
N GLN A 21 6.88 7.44 -14.05
CA GLN A 21 5.67 8.22 -14.35
C GLN A 21 4.60 8.12 -13.25
N GLY A 22 4.88 7.39 -12.17
CA GLY A 22 3.95 7.20 -11.06
C GLY A 22 2.63 6.51 -11.45
N VAL A 23 2.61 5.69 -12.50
CA VAL A 23 1.41 4.99 -12.95
C VAL A 23 1.07 3.86 -11.99
N LEU A 24 2.04 3.00 -11.67
CA LEU A 24 1.85 1.89 -10.72
C LEU A 24 1.55 2.42 -9.32
N ARG A 25 2.29 3.45 -8.86
CA ARG A 25 2.01 4.14 -7.60
C ARG A 25 0.55 4.57 -7.51
N ARG A 26 0.04 5.25 -8.54
CA ARG A 26 -1.36 5.73 -8.55
C ARG A 26 -2.35 4.57 -8.50
N LEU A 27 -2.16 3.53 -9.30
CA LEU A 27 -3.02 2.35 -9.31
C LEU A 27 -3.09 1.67 -7.93
N LEU A 28 -1.95 1.48 -7.27
CA LEU A 28 -1.89 0.88 -5.94
C LEU A 28 -2.59 1.77 -4.89
N LEU A 29 -2.37 3.07 -4.93
CA LEU A 29 -3.01 4.00 -3.99
C LEU A 29 -4.53 4.09 -4.21
N GLU A 30 -4.98 4.05 -5.46
CA GLU A 30 -6.41 4.01 -5.80
C GLU A 30 -7.08 2.73 -5.29
N ASP A 31 -6.46 1.56 -5.51
CA ASP A 31 -6.97 0.28 -5.02
C ASP A 31 -7.02 0.24 -3.47
N LEU A 32 -5.93 0.61 -2.80
CA LEU A 32 -5.87 0.68 -1.34
C LEU A 32 -6.91 1.66 -0.77
N SER A 33 -7.11 2.82 -1.42
CA SER A 33 -8.13 3.79 -1.05
C SER A 33 -9.55 3.21 -1.20
N GLN A 34 -9.82 2.52 -2.31
CA GLN A 34 -11.10 1.86 -2.55
C GLN A 34 -11.39 0.80 -1.50
N GLN A 35 -10.41 -0.02 -1.13
CA GLN A 35 -10.54 -1.05 -0.10
C GLN A 35 -10.74 -0.43 1.29
N ALA A 36 -9.97 0.59 1.66
CA ALA A 36 -10.14 1.32 2.91
C ALA A 36 -11.56 1.91 3.03
N ALA A 37 -12.08 2.50 1.95
CA ALA A 37 -13.44 3.04 1.91
C ALA A 37 -14.53 1.96 2.03
N GLN A 38 -14.30 0.75 1.53
CA GLN A 38 -15.21 -0.38 1.73
C GLN A 38 -15.24 -0.82 3.19
N ILE A 39 -14.07 -0.97 3.81
CA ILE A 39 -13.97 -1.39 5.22
C ILE A 39 -14.52 -0.33 6.16
N LYS A 40 -14.27 0.95 5.87
CA LYS A 40 -14.84 2.07 6.62
C LYS A 40 -16.37 2.03 6.58
N ARG A 41 -16.98 1.75 5.42
CA ARG A 41 -18.44 1.58 5.31
C ARG A 41 -18.98 0.43 6.17
N VAL A 42 -18.22 -0.67 6.30
CA VAL A 42 -18.58 -1.76 7.21
C VAL A 42 -18.53 -1.30 8.67
N LEU A 43 -17.48 -0.58 9.08
CA LEU A 43 -17.36 -0.02 10.43
C LEU A 43 -18.51 0.98 10.72
N ASP A 44 -18.78 1.90 9.79
CA ASP A 44 -19.82 2.92 9.91
C ASP A 44 -21.24 2.31 9.91
N GLY A 45 -21.41 1.16 9.27
CA GLY A 45 -22.66 0.37 9.29
C GLY A 45 -22.95 -0.32 10.62
N GLY A 46 -21.99 -0.30 11.56
CA GLY A 46 -22.08 -0.99 12.84
C GLY A 46 -21.68 -2.46 12.71
N VAL A 47 -20.66 -2.85 13.45
CA VAL A 47 -20.19 -4.24 13.57
C VAL A 47 -20.36 -4.71 15.02
N ALA A 48 -20.45 -6.03 15.21
CA ALA A 48 -20.49 -6.58 16.56
C ALA A 48 -19.21 -6.18 17.33
N PRO A 49 -19.28 -5.94 18.66
CA PRO A 49 -18.11 -5.54 19.44
C PRO A 49 -16.92 -6.50 19.32
N ALA A 50 -17.19 -7.80 19.21
CA ALA A 50 -16.17 -8.84 19.03
C ALA A 50 -15.45 -8.77 17.67
N GLU A 51 -16.03 -8.12 16.67
CA GLU A 51 -15.48 -7.99 15.32
C GLU A 51 -14.87 -6.61 15.07
N PHE A 52 -15.26 -5.60 15.84
CA PHE A 52 -14.81 -4.22 15.68
C PHE A 52 -13.29 -4.11 15.62
N GLU A 53 -12.57 -4.65 16.60
CA GLU A 53 -11.11 -4.55 16.64
C GLU A 53 -10.46 -5.16 15.40
N ARG A 54 -10.97 -6.29 14.92
CA ARG A 54 -10.43 -6.97 13.74
C ARG A 54 -10.62 -6.11 12.48
N VAL A 55 -11.82 -5.59 12.26
CA VAL A 55 -12.14 -4.77 11.09
C VAL A 55 -11.44 -3.42 11.15
N TYR A 56 -11.34 -2.83 12.34
CA TYR A 56 -10.61 -1.58 12.60
C TYR A 56 -9.11 -1.74 12.33
N ASN A 57 -8.50 -2.83 12.81
CA ASN A 57 -7.10 -3.11 12.56
C ASN A 57 -6.82 -3.36 11.07
N LEU A 58 -7.74 -4.02 10.36
CA LEU A 58 -7.62 -4.18 8.91
C LEU A 58 -7.68 -2.84 8.17
N HIS A 59 -8.61 -1.96 8.55
CA HIS A 59 -8.69 -0.60 8.01
C HIS A 59 -7.36 0.16 8.22
N ASN A 60 -6.79 0.08 9.43
CA ASN A 60 -5.51 0.72 9.73
C ASN A 60 -4.34 0.13 8.94
N ALA A 61 -4.31 -1.20 8.76
CA ALA A 61 -3.28 -1.88 8.00
C ALA A 61 -3.25 -1.43 6.53
N ILE A 62 -4.42 -1.24 5.90
CA ILE A 62 -4.50 -0.78 4.51
C ILE A 62 -4.04 0.67 4.38
N ASN A 63 -4.40 1.55 5.32
CA ASN A 63 -3.91 2.93 5.34
C ASN A 63 -2.38 2.98 5.55
N ALA A 64 -1.84 2.10 6.39
CA ALA A 64 -0.41 1.96 6.58
C ALA A 64 0.28 1.47 5.30
N ALA A 65 -0.32 0.50 4.60
CA ALA A 65 0.20 0.01 3.31
C ALA A 65 0.27 1.12 2.26
N ALA A 66 -0.75 1.98 2.16
CA ALA A 66 -0.73 3.14 1.25
C ALA A 66 0.44 4.10 1.58
N THR A 67 0.70 4.30 2.87
CA THR A 67 1.86 5.11 3.32
C THR A 67 3.19 4.45 2.93
N VAL A 68 3.30 3.12 3.00
CA VAL A 68 4.50 2.40 2.59
C VAL A 68 4.74 2.54 1.08
N VAL A 69 3.71 2.33 0.25
CA VAL A 69 3.81 2.50 -1.21
C VAL A 69 4.31 3.90 -1.57
N GLU A 70 3.70 4.93 -0.96
CA GLU A 70 4.10 6.32 -1.18
C GLU A 70 5.58 6.56 -0.82
N LYS A 71 6.01 6.10 0.35
CA LYS A 71 7.39 6.29 0.83
C LYS A 71 8.42 5.53 -0.01
N VAL A 72 8.10 4.31 -0.44
CA VAL A 72 8.98 3.51 -1.29
C VAL A 72 9.16 4.19 -2.65
N TRP A 73 8.08 4.66 -3.26
CA TRP A 73 8.18 5.37 -4.53
C TRP A 73 8.98 6.68 -4.40
N GLN A 74 8.70 7.50 -3.38
CA GLN A 74 9.43 8.75 -3.12
C GLN A 74 10.93 8.56 -2.90
N ARG A 75 11.35 7.39 -2.38
CA ARG A 75 12.77 7.06 -2.21
C ARG A 75 13.53 7.05 -3.55
N PHE A 76 12.87 6.63 -4.63
CA PHE A 76 13.48 6.51 -5.96
C PHE A 76 13.17 7.70 -6.86
N HIS A 77 12.06 8.40 -6.62
CA HIS A 77 11.58 9.53 -7.41
C HIS A 77 11.40 10.79 -6.54
N PRO A 78 12.49 11.37 -6.00
CA PRO A 78 12.43 12.62 -5.24
C PRO A 78 12.00 13.78 -6.15
N ALA A 79 11.25 14.74 -5.58
CA ALA A 79 10.75 15.92 -6.27
C ALA A 79 11.87 16.84 -6.80
#